data_AF-A0A7J7JFY3-F1
#
_entry.id   AF-A0A7J7JFY3-F1
#
_cell.length_a   1.000
_cell.length_b   1.000
_cell.length_c   1.000
_cell.angle_alpha   90.00
_cell.angle_beta   90.00
_cell.angle_gamma   90.00
#
_symmetry.space_group_name_H-M   'P 1'
#
loop_
_entity.id
_entity.type
_entity.pdbx_description
1 polymer ?
#
loop_
_entity_poly.entity_id
_entity_poly.type
_entity_poly.pdbx_seq_one_letter_code
_entity_poly.pdbx_strand_id
1 'polypeptide(L)'
;MATLEIKKDQEELKRLLQLASRENVKNILLGHIEQLQKSVDEDESKNVNSSTSAPSTETKAATSPNKPTKLPLQKISSYAWDQSDSYVKVYASNLSGVQQVPSDNVSCQFNTRGFNLFVSGLNGKDHQLQIVSLYGNIVPEESKIKIKTDCILVMLKKASKEKWEGMTEIDRRKKEKQKAESTPQTG
;
A
#
# COMPACT_ATOMS: atom_id res chain seq x y z
N MET A 1 -7.78 21.60 19.19
CA MET A 1 -7.78 20.23 19.75
C MET A 1 -6.77 19.35 19.02
N ALA A 2 -6.84 19.22 17.68
CA ALA A 2 -5.93 18.37 16.89
C ALA A 2 -4.43 18.68 17.07
N THR A 3 -4.05 19.96 17.19
CA THR A 3 -2.64 20.37 17.41
C THR A 3 -2.05 19.89 18.74
N LEU A 4 -2.88 19.61 19.74
CA LEU A 4 -2.42 19.12 21.05
C LEU A 4 -2.09 17.62 21.01
N GLU A 5 -2.87 16.84 20.28
CA GLU A 5 -2.61 15.41 20.05
C GLU A 5 -1.34 15.23 19.24
N ILE A 6 -1.17 15.99 18.15
CA ILE A 6 0.03 15.97 17.31
C ILE A 6 1.31 16.29 18.12
N LYS A 7 1.23 17.21 19.09
CA LYS A 7 2.37 17.52 19.98
C LYS A 7 2.72 16.34 20.90
N LYS A 8 1.74 15.62 21.43
CA LYS A 8 1.98 14.40 22.22
C LYS A 8 2.60 13.30 21.38
N ASP A 9 2.14 13.13 20.14
CA ASP A 9 2.72 12.18 19.19
C ASP A 9 4.19 12.52 18.89
N GLN A 10 4.52 13.81 18.72
CA GLN A 10 5.92 14.24 18.55
C GLN A 10 6.80 13.92 19.75
N GLU A 11 6.30 14.10 20.98
CA GLU A 11 7.05 13.79 22.20
C GLU A 11 7.31 12.28 22.33
N GLU A 12 6.29 11.46 22.04
CA GLU A 12 6.44 10.00 22.09
C GLU A 12 7.44 9.49 21.03
N LEU A 13 7.41 10.06 19.81
CA LEU A 13 8.35 9.70 18.75
C LEU A 13 9.80 10.10 19.09
N LYS A 14 10.01 11.25 19.76
CA LYS A 14 11.34 11.65 20.25
C LYS A 14 11.86 10.67 21.31
N ARG A 15 10.98 10.17 22.18
CA ARG A 15 11.33 9.15 23.18
C ARG A 15 11.70 7.82 22.52
N LEU A 16 10.95 7.39 21.51
CA LEU A 16 11.26 6.19 20.72
C LEU A 16 12.57 6.32 19.95
N LEU A 17 12.91 7.52 19.47
CA LEU A 17 14.17 7.79 18.78
C LEU A 17 15.40 7.56 19.68
N GLN A 18 15.31 7.90 20.97
CA GLN A 18 16.38 7.66 21.93
C GLN A 18 16.60 6.17 22.22
N LEU A 19 15.54 5.36 22.12
CA LEU A 19 15.61 3.91 22.34
C LEU A 19 16.06 3.14 21.08
N ALA A 20 15.88 3.72 19.90
CA ALA A 20 16.25 3.09 18.64
C ALA A 20 17.78 2.97 18.50
N SER A 21 18.29 1.76 18.28
CA SER A 21 19.73 1.52 18.07
C SER A 21 20.13 1.47 16.58
N ARG A 22 19.17 1.21 15.69
CA ARG A 22 19.41 1.03 14.24
C ARG A 22 19.19 2.32 13.46
N GLU A 23 20.12 2.64 12.56
CA GLU A 23 20.13 3.88 11.78
C GLU A 23 18.90 4.06 10.89
N ASN A 24 18.46 2.99 10.21
CA ASN A 24 17.23 3.02 9.40
C ASN A 24 15.99 3.34 10.24
N VAL A 25 15.90 2.81 11.47
CA VAL A 25 14.77 3.08 12.37
C VAL A 25 14.81 4.52 12.87
N LYS A 26 16.01 5.04 13.17
CA LYS A 26 16.19 6.45 13.55
C LYS A 26 15.77 7.40 12.44
N ASN A 27 16.16 7.11 11.20
CA ASN A 27 15.80 7.94 10.03
C ASN A 27 14.30 7.96 9.78
N ILE A 28 13.62 6.82 9.96
CA ILE A 28 12.15 6.74 9.84
C ILE A 28 11.47 7.58 10.93
N LEU A 29 11.91 7.46 12.18
CA LEU A 29 11.34 8.22 13.31
C LEU A 29 11.58 9.73 13.16
N LEU A 30 12.79 10.14 12.75
CA LEU A 30 13.12 11.54 12.46
C LEU A 30 12.24 12.13 11.36
N GLY A 31 12.07 11.40 10.25
CA GLY A 31 11.21 11.84 9.14
C GLY A 31 9.75 12.03 9.56
N HIS A 32 9.24 11.17 10.45
CA HIS A 32 7.87 11.30 10.93
C HIS A 32 7.69 12.49 11.89
N ILE A 33 8.69 12.76 12.75
CA ILE A 33 8.69 13.95 13.63
C ILE A 33 8.63 15.24 12.78
N GLU A 34 9.43 15.32 11.73
CA GLU A 34 9.46 16.47 10.81
C GLU A 34 8.12 16.65 10.07
N GLN A 35 7.50 15.54 9.63
CA GLN A 35 6.19 15.56 8.97
C GLN A 35 5.08 16.06 9.91
N LEU A 36 5.10 15.65 11.18
CA LEU A 36 4.15 16.14 12.18
C LEU A 36 4.38 17.63 12.47
N GLN A 37 5.64 18.08 12.52
CA GLN A 37 5.95 19.49 12.73
C GLN A 37 5.39 20.36 11.62
N LYS A 38 5.60 19.92 10.37
CA LYS A 38 5.04 20.59 9.19
C LYS A 38 3.50 20.61 9.17
N SER A 39 2.86 19.57 9.71
CA SER A 39 1.39 19.52 9.82
C SER A 39 0.86 20.53 10.86
N VAL A 40 1.63 20.80 11.93
CA VAL A 40 1.32 21.87 12.90
C VAL A 40 1.47 23.26 12.27
N ASP A 41 2.53 23.48 11.49
CA ASP A 41 2.75 24.74 10.76
C ASP A 41 1.68 24.99 9.66
N GLU A 42 1.22 23.94 8.98
CA GLU A 42 0.15 24.04 7.95
C GLU A 42 -1.24 24.29 8.57
N ASP A 43 -1.53 23.76 9.76
CA ASP A 43 -2.78 24.05 10.49
C ASP A 43 -2.79 25.48 11.08
N GLU A 44 -1.62 26.05 11.41
CA GLU A 44 -1.52 27.44 11.87
C GLU A 44 -1.69 28.46 10.71
N SER A 45 -1.34 28.07 9.49
CA SER A 45 -1.39 28.94 8.30
C SER A 45 -2.72 28.90 7.52
N LYS A 46 -3.71 28.10 7.93
CA LYS A 46 -5.00 27.93 7.22
C LYS A 46 -6.17 28.79 7.74
N ASN A 47 -5.91 29.84 8.52
CA ASN A 47 -6.92 30.85 8.87
C ASN A 47 -6.90 32.12 7.98
N VAL A 48 -6.12 32.16 6.89
CA VAL A 48 -6.24 33.27 5.94
C VAL A 48 -6.09 32.76 4.50
N ASN A 49 -7.11 33.05 3.70
CA ASN A 49 -7.10 33.04 2.23
C ASN A 49 -7.24 31.71 1.48
N SER A 50 -8.49 31.28 1.38
CA SER A 50 -9.06 30.66 0.19
C SER A 50 -8.99 31.59 -1.04
N SER A 51 -8.47 31.11 -2.19
CA SER A 51 -8.96 31.41 -3.56
C SER A 51 -8.02 30.87 -4.66
N THR A 52 -8.59 30.02 -5.54
CA THR A 52 -8.53 30.17 -7.02
C THR A 52 -7.35 29.58 -7.83
N SER A 53 -7.65 28.44 -8.47
CA SER A 53 -7.38 27.94 -9.84
C SER A 53 -5.97 27.90 -10.48
N ALA A 54 -5.70 26.74 -11.10
CA ALA A 54 -4.57 26.32 -11.95
C ALA A 54 -4.50 27.05 -13.33
N PRO A 55 -3.69 26.61 -14.35
CA PRO A 55 -2.38 25.92 -14.41
C PRO A 55 -1.35 26.64 -15.35
N SER A 56 -0.06 26.24 -15.40
CA SER A 56 0.76 26.10 -16.65
C SER A 56 2.26 25.77 -16.40
N THR A 57 2.71 24.79 -17.18
CA THR A 57 4.03 24.42 -17.75
C THR A 57 5.37 25.11 -17.39
N GLU A 58 6.35 24.21 -17.17
CA GLU A 58 7.73 24.19 -17.74
C GLU A 58 8.93 24.90 -17.06
N THR A 59 9.86 24.02 -16.63
CA THR A 59 11.33 24.10 -16.82
C THR A 59 12.24 24.57 -15.67
N LYS A 60 13.27 23.72 -15.46
CA LYS A 60 14.62 23.92 -14.90
C LYS A 60 14.90 23.54 -13.43
N ALA A 61 15.72 22.49 -13.36
CA ALA A 61 16.66 22.05 -12.34
C ALA A 61 17.10 23.08 -11.28
N ALA A 62 16.99 22.68 -10.00
CA ALA A 62 18.09 22.70 -9.02
C ALA A 62 17.65 22.00 -7.71
N THR A 63 18.41 20.97 -7.33
CA THR A 63 18.75 20.55 -5.96
C THR A 63 17.96 21.16 -4.79
N SER A 64 17.19 20.32 -4.10
CA SER A 64 16.80 20.49 -2.69
C SER A 64 16.67 19.11 -2.05
N PRO A 65 17.34 18.81 -0.93
CA PRO A 65 17.32 17.48 -0.34
C PRO A 65 16.01 17.28 0.45
N ASN A 66 15.38 16.14 0.17
CA ASN A 66 14.55 15.38 1.10
C ASN A 66 13.15 15.90 1.51
N LYS A 67 12.37 16.42 0.56
CA LYS A 67 10.96 16.01 0.53
C LYS A 67 10.98 14.54 0.09
N PRO A 68 10.29 13.57 0.72
CA PRO A 68 9.99 12.34 0.02
C PRO A 68 9.14 12.78 -1.15
N THR A 69 9.77 12.94 -2.31
CA THR A 69 9.10 13.11 -3.59
C THR A 69 8.20 11.90 -3.66
N LYS A 70 6.93 12.05 -3.25
CA LYS A 70 5.92 11.04 -3.47
C LYS A 70 5.91 10.87 -4.97
N LEU A 71 6.64 9.86 -5.45
CA LEU A 71 6.57 9.48 -6.83
C LEU A 71 5.09 9.18 -7.07
N PRO A 72 4.55 9.49 -8.26
CA PRO A 72 3.13 9.27 -8.52
C PRO A 72 2.77 7.83 -8.17
N LEU A 73 1.90 7.66 -7.16
CA LEU A 73 1.49 6.35 -6.67
C LEU A 73 0.48 5.76 -7.65
N GLN A 74 0.93 4.80 -8.44
CA GLN A 74 0.12 4.07 -9.38
C GLN A 74 -0.47 2.82 -8.73
N LYS A 75 -1.80 2.78 -8.62
CA LYS A 75 -2.48 1.56 -8.16
C LYS A 75 -2.35 0.48 -9.23
N ILE A 76 -1.90 -0.71 -8.82
CA ILE A 76 -1.86 -1.89 -9.67
C ILE A 76 -3.30 -2.40 -9.80
N SER A 77 -3.93 -2.13 -10.94
CA SER A 77 -5.29 -2.61 -11.24
C SER A 77 -5.30 -3.95 -11.97
N SER A 78 -4.20 -4.29 -12.65
CA SER A 78 -4.06 -5.54 -13.39
C SER A 78 -3.31 -6.55 -12.54
N TYR A 79 -4.04 -7.55 -12.04
CA TYR A 79 -3.46 -8.70 -11.37
C TYR A 79 -4.26 -9.95 -11.72
N ALA A 80 -3.57 -11.08 -11.76
CA ALA A 80 -4.18 -12.40 -11.86
C ALA A 80 -3.99 -13.14 -10.53
N TRP A 81 -4.84 -14.10 -10.24
CA TRP A 81 -4.67 -14.95 -9.07
C TRP A 81 -5.01 -16.39 -9.40
N ASP A 82 -4.34 -17.30 -8.70
CA ASP A 82 -4.52 -18.74 -8.77
C ASP A 82 -4.52 -19.30 -7.34
N GLN A 83 -5.08 -20.49 -7.15
CA GLN A 83 -5.06 -21.14 -5.85
C GLN A 83 -4.65 -22.61 -5.96
N SER A 84 -4.07 -23.10 -4.88
CA SER A 84 -3.81 -24.51 -4.63
C SER A 84 -4.44 -24.89 -3.29
N ASP A 85 -4.32 -26.15 -2.87
CA ASP A 85 -4.91 -26.62 -1.61
C ASP A 85 -4.42 -25.86 -0.37
N SER A 86 -3.19 -25.36 -0.40
CA SER A 86 -2.55 -24.68 0.74
C SER A 86 -2.22 -23.21 0.50
N TYR A 87 -2.11 -22.75 -0.75
CA TYR A 87 -1.63 -21.40 -1.06
C TYR A 87 -2.53 -20.71 -2.08
N VAL A 88 -2.64 -19.39 -1.95
CA VAL A 88 -3.18 -18.49 -2.98
C VAL A 88 -2.01 -17.73 -3.58
N LYS A 89 -1.90 -17.70 -4.90
CA LYS A 89 -0.84 -17.05 -5.66
C LYS A 89 -1.43 -15.86 -6.39
N VAL A 90 -0.93 -14.67 -6.11
CA VAL A 90 -1.32 -13.44 -6.80
C VAL A 90 -0.18 -12.99 -7.69
N TYR A 91 -0.46 -12.82 -8.97
CA TYR A 91 0.47 -12.34 -9.98
C TYR A 91 0.12 -10.87 -10.27
N ALA A 92 0.91 -9.96 -9.71
CA ALA A 92 0.83 -8.54 -10.04
C ALA A 92 1.56 -8.30 -11.36
N SER A 93 0.79 -8.12 -12.43
CA SER A 93 1.29 -7.85 -13.79
C SER A 93 1.46 -6.35 -14.04
N ASN A 94 2.12 -6.01 -15.16
CA ASN A 94 2.39 -4.63 -15.58
C ASN A 94 3.40 -3.89 -14.69
N LEU A 95 4.41 -4.62 -14.19
CA LEU A 95 5.49 -4.09 -13.36
C LEU A 95 6.82 -4.12 -14.14
N SER A 96 6.90 -3.35 -15.22
CA SER A 96 8.04 -3.40 -16.14
C SER A 96 9.35 -3.01 -15.45
N GLY A 97 10.34 -3.90 -15.48
CA GLY A 97 11.66 -3.66 -14.88
C GLY A 97 11.74 -3.94 -13.37
N VAL A 98 10.71 -4.54 -12.76
CA VAL A 98 10.70 -4.80 -11.30
C VAL A 98 11.81 -5.72 -10.82
N GLN A 99 12.36 -6.55 -11.70
CA GLN A 99 13.53 -7.39 -11.42
C GLN A 99 14.82 -6.60 -11.15
N GLN A 100 14.90 -5.35 -11.64
CA GLN A 100 16.07 -4.48 -11.45
C GLN A 100 15.94 -3.65 -10.17
N VAL A 101 14.74 -3.60 -9.59
CA VAL A 101 14.46 -2.87 -8.36
C VAL A 101 15.02 -3.69 -7.19
N PRO A 102 15.83 -3.08 -6.31
CA PRO A 102 16.36 -3.78 -5.14
C PRO A 102 15.20 -4.27 -4.26
N SER A 103 15.41 -5.41 -3.59
CA SER A 103 14.40 -6.02 -2.73
C SER A 103 13.93 -5.08 -1.61
N ASP A 104 14.77 -4.13 -1.19
CA ASP A 104 14.45 -3.10 -0.19
C ASP A 104 13.31 -2.17 -0.64
N ASN A 105 13.22 -1.91 -1.95
CA ASN A 105 12.16 -1.08 -2.54
C ASN A 105 10.85 -1.85 -2.74
N VAL A 106 10.85 -3.17 -2.55
CA VAL A 106 9.65 -4.02 -2.64
C VAL A 106 9.26 -4.46 -1.24
N SER A 107 8.21 -3.85 -0.70
CA SER A 107 7.67 -4.23 0.60
C SER A 107 6.28 -4.87 0.44
N CYS A 108 6.00 -5.88 1.25
CA CYS A 108 4.67 -6.48 1.31
C CYS A 108 4.25 -6.66 2.76
N GLN A 109 3.14 -6.03 3.13
CA GLN A 109 2.52 -6.21 4.42
C GLN A 109 1.39 -7.22 4.30
N PHE A 110 1.49 -8.31 5.03
CA PHE A 110 0.45 -9.33 5.11
C PHE A 110 -0.41 -9.11 6.35
N ASN A 111 -1.72 -9.19 6.18
CA ASN A 111 -2.72 -9.14 7.23
C ASN A 111 -3.55 -10.42 7.19
N THR A 112 -4.27 -10.74 8.27
CA THR A 112 -5.08 -11.97 8.36
C THR A 112 -6.11 -12.09 7.23
N ARG A 113 -6.70 -10.98 6.77
CA ARG A 113 -7.72 -10.96 5.70
C ARG A 113 -7.31 -10.12 4.49
N GLY A 114 -6.03 -9.75 4.39
CA GLY A 114 -5.59 -8.81 3.36
C GLY A 114 -4.10 -8.77 3.17
N PHE A 115 -3.64 -8.08 2.15
CA PHE A 115 -2.23 -7.74 2.00
C PHE A 115 -2.08 -6.40 1.27
N ASN A 116 -0.93 -5.77 1.46
CA ASN A 116 -0.54 -4.55 0.78
C ASN A 116 0.86 -4.75 0.21
N LEU A 117 0.97 -4.82 -1.11
CA LEU A 117 2.23 -4.85 -1.85
C LEU A 117 2.55 -3.42 -2.31
N PHE A 118 3.74 -2.96 -1.98
CA PHE A 118 4.26 -1.64 -2.33
C PHE A 118 5.62 -1.79 -3.02
N VAL A 119 5.77 -1.13 -4.16
CA VAL A 119 6.99 -1.14 -4.98
C VAL A 119 7.40 0.31 -5.19
N SER A 120 8.54 0.71 -4.65
CA SER A 120 9.04 2.07 -4.80
C SER A 120 10.01 2.22 -5.96
N GLY A 121 9.97 3.37 -6.62
CA GLY A 121 10.98 3.75 -7.62
C GLY A 121 10.94 2.96 -8.93
N LEU A 122 9.83 2.28 -9.25
CA LEU A 122 9.67 1.56 -10.51
C LEU A 122 9.35 2.57 -11.64
N ASN A 123 10.30 2.78 -12.57
CA ASN A 123 10.18 3.79 -13.64
C ASN A 123 9.85 5.20 -13.14
N GLY A 124 10.39 5.57 -11.96
CA GLY A 124 10.11 6.87 -11.34
C GLY A 124 8.66 7.01 -10.82
N LYS A 125 7.96 5.90 -10.58
CA LYS A 125 6.62 5.84 -9.99
C LYS A 125 6.57 4.79 -8.88
N ASP A 126 5.80 5.07 -7.84
CA ASP A 126 5.51 4.08 -6.82
C ASP A 126 4.31 3.25 -7.30
N HIS A 127 4.32 1.94 -7.08
CA HIS A 127 3.23 1.06 -7.43
C HIS A 127 2.69 0.38 -6.19
N GLN A 128 1.36 0.34 -6.05
CA GLN A 128 0.73 -0.29 -4.89
C GLN A 128 -0.43 -1.21 -5.29
N LEU A 129 -0.44 -2.42 -4.73
CA LEU A 129 -1.56 -3.37 -4.77
C LEU A 129 -2.03 -3.66 -3.35
N GLN A 130 -3.21 -3.17 -3.00
CA GLN A 130 -3.83 -3.41 -1.70
C GLN A 130 -5.13 -4.19 -1.85
N ILE A 131 -5.26 -5.28 -1.09
CA ILE A 131 -6.47 -6.10 -0.98
C ILE A 131 -6.80 -6.25 0.50
N VAL A 132 -7.95 -5.72 0.93
CA VAL A 132 -8.34 -5.65 2.37
C VAL A 132 -9.33 -6.74 2.78
N SER A 133 -10.08 -7.30 1.83
CA SER A 133 -11.10 -8.32 2.09
C SER A 133 -10.90 -9.53 1.18
N LEU A 134 -9.93 -10.37 1.54
CA LEU A 134 -9.72 -11.68 0.93
C LEU A 134 -10.87 -12.63 1.29
N TYR A 135 -11.12 -13.62 0.43
CA TYR A 135 -12.19 -14.60 0.65
C TYR A 135 -12.04 -15.37 1.97
N GLY A 136 -10.81 -15.77 2.29
CA GLY A 136 -10.50 -16.49 3.53
C GLY A 136 -9.33 -15.88 4.29
N ASN A 137 -9.11 -16.41 5.49
CA ASN A 137 -8.00 -15.99 6.33
C ASN A 137 -6.68 -16.59 5.81
N ILE A 138 -5.61 -15.82 5.91
CA ILE A 138 -4.25 -16.22 5.56
C ILE A 138 -3.33 -16.20 6.78
N VAL A 139 -2.24 -16.95 6.71
CA VAL A 139 -1.17 -16.93 7.70
C VAL A 139 -0.09 -15.95 7.20
N PRO A 140 -0.01 -14.72 7.74
CA PRO A 140 0.92 -13.71 7.25
C PRO A 140 2.39 -14.13 7.42
N GLU A 141 2.72 -14.90 8.46
CA GLU A 141 4.08 -15.37 8.74
C GLU A 141 4.59 -16.39 7.71
N GLU A 142 3.71 -17.22 7.15
CA GLU A 142 4.06 -18.18 6.10
C GLU A 142 3.87 -17.61 4.68
N SER A 143 3.38 -16.36 4.58
CA SER A 143 3.18 -15.68 3.31
C SER A 143 4.49 -15.03 2.84
N LYS A 144 4.73 -15.05 1.54
CA LYS A 144 6.00 -14.59 0.95
C LYS A 144 5.81 -14.00 -0.43
N ILE A 145 6.74 -13.14 -0.84
CA ILE A 145 6.78 -12.60 -2.19
C ILE A 145 7.95 -13.19 -2.98
N LYS A 146 7.78 -13.28 -4.30
CA LYS A 146 8.82 -13.64 -5.26
C LYS A 146 8.78 -12.65 -6.41
N ILE A 147 9.89 -11.96 -6.63
CA ILE A 147 10.05 -11.07 -7.77
C ILE A 147 10.38 -11.94 -8.99
N LYS A 148 9.62 -11.75 -10.08
CA LYS A 148 9.85 -12.38 -11.38
C LYS A 148 10.03 -11.28 -12.43
N THR A 149 10.35 -11.70 -13.66
CA THR A 149 10.42 -10.80 -14.81
C THR A 149 9.08 -10.11 -15.04
N ASP A 150 9.09 -8.78 -14.97
CA ASP A 150 7.95 -7.87 -15.15
C ASP A 150 6.70 -8.17 -14.29
N CYS A 151 6.86 -8.98 -13.23
CA CYS A 151 5.76 -9.49 -12.42
C CYS A 151 6.21 -9.79 -10.98
N ILE A 152 5.35 -9.50 -10.01
CA ILE A 152 5.55 -9.94 -8.62
C ILE A 152 4.55 -11.05 -8.31
N LEU A 153 5.08 -12.18 -7.85
CA LEU A 153 4.29 -13.30 -7.32
C LEU A 153 4.17 -13.16 -5.80
N VAL A 154 2.98 -12.88 -5.32
CA VAL A 154 2.63 -12.90 -3.90
C VAL A 154 2.04 -14.27 -3.56
N MET A 155 2.68 -15.02 -2.67
CA MET A 155 2.23 -16.32 -2.19
C MET A 155 1.65 -16.17 -0.80
N LEU A 156 0.33 -16.30 -0.69
CA LEU A 156 -0.42 -16.21 0.55
C LEU A 156 -0.68 -17.63 1.07
N LYS A 157 -0.28 -17.93 2.30
CA LYS A 157 -0.59 -19.22 2.91
C LYS A 157 -2.03 -19.19 3.44
N LYS A 158 -2.87 -20.12 3.02
CA LYS A 158 -4.24 -20.22 3.55
C LYS A 158 -4.20 -20.74 4.99
N ALA A 159 -4.98 -20.12 5.88
CA ALA A 159 -5.14 -20.61 7.25
C ALA A 159 -5.98 -21.91 7.29
N SER A 160 -6.91 -22.05 6.34
CA SER A 160 -7.78 -23.22 6.19
C SER A 160 -7.65 -23.83 4.80
N LYS A 161 -7.87 -25.15 4.67
CA LYS A 161 -7.90 -25.87 3.37
C LYS A 161 -9.15 -25.58 2.53
N GLU A 162 -9.77 -24.42 2.73
CA GLU A 162 -10.98 -24.02 2.02
C GLU A 162 -10.66 -23.63 0.57
N LYS A 163 -11.62 -23.88 -0.32
CA LYS A 163 -11.54 -23.50 -1.73
C LYS A 163 -12.11 -22.09 -1.88
N TRP A 164 -11.29 -21.17 -2.38
CA TRP A 164 -11.71 -19.77 -2.56
C TRP A 164 -12.48 -19.65 -3.87
N GLU A 165 -13.76 -19.30 -3.81
CA GLU A 165 -14.58 -19.15 -5.03
C GLU A 165 -14.36 -17.80 -5.74
N GLY A 166 -13.64 -16.89 -5.08
CA GLY A 166 -13.22 -15.59 -5.58
C GLY A 166 -11.99 -15.10 -4.82
N MET A 167 -11.32 -14.07 -5.35
CA MET A 167 -10.16 -13.47 -4.67
C MET A 167 -10.60 -12.65 -3.46
N THR A 168 -11.72 -11.95 -3.61
CA THR A 168 -12.28 -11.06 -2.60
C THR A 168 -13.69 -11.45 -2.23
N GLU A 169 -14.14 -11.02 -1.06
CA GLU A 169 -15.53 -11.20 -0.63
C GLU A 169 -16.54 -10.48 -1.56
N ILE A 170 -16.07 -9.47 -2.31
CA ILE A 170 -16.86 -8.76 -3.33
C ILE A 170 -17.14 -9.66 -4.54
N ASP A 171 -16.17 -10.46 -4.98
CA ASP A 171 -16.40 -11.45 -6.04
C ASP A 171 -17.48 -12.46 -5.65
N ARG A 172 -17.51 -12.85 -4.37
CA ARG A 172 -18.56 -13.72 -3.83
C ARG A 172 -19.94 -13.08 -3.98
N ARG A 173 -20.10 -11.84 -3.49
CA ARG A 173 -21.38 -11.10 -3.59
C ARG A 173 -21.82 -10.88 -5.04
N LYS A 174 -20.89 -10.62 -5.96
CA LYS A 174 -21.21 -10.46 -7.40
C LYS A 174 -21.69 -11.76 -8.03
N LYS A 175 -21.04 -12.90 -7.74
CA LYS A 175 -21.49 -14.22 -8.18
C LYS A 175 -22.85 -14.61 -7.59
N GLU A 176 -23.08 -14.33 -6.31
CA GLU A 176 -24.37 -14.59 -5.66
C GLU A 176 -25.51 -13.77 -6.29
N LYS A 177 -25.27 -12.49 -6.63
CA LYS A 177 -26.25 -11.66 -7.36
C LYS A 177 -26.55 -12.18 -8.77
N GLN A 178 -25.52 -12.53 -9.56
CA GLN A 178 -25.74 -13.08 -10.90
C GLN A 178 -26.49 -14.42 -10.88
N LYS A 179 -26.22 -15.27 -9.87
CA LYS A 179 -26.91 -16.55 -9.71
C LYS A 179 -28.36 -16.38 -9.27
N ALA A 180 -28.67 -15.36 -8.46
CA ALA A 180 -30.04 -15.04 -8.06
C ALA A 180 -30.88 -14.41 -9.19
N GLU A 181 -30.25 -13.68 -10.11
CA GLU A 181 -30.92 -13.03 -11.24
C GLU A 181 -31.18 -13.99 -12.43
N SER A 182 -30.53 -15.16 -12.45
CA SER A 182 -30.67 -16.17 -13.51
C SER A 182 -31.73 -17.24 -13.24
N THR A 183 -32.54 -17.12 -12.18
CA THR A 183 -33.74 -17.95 -11.99
C THR A 183 -34.94 -17.26 -12.63
N PRO A 184 -35.41 -17.68 -13.83
CA PRO A 184 -36.70 -17.22 -14.33
C PRO A 184 -37.78 -17.75 -13.39
N GLN A 185 -38.53 -16.82 -12.83
CA GLN A 185 -39.79 -17.09 -12.15
C GLN A 185 -40.77 -17.57 -13.23
N THR A 186 -40.85 -18.88 -13.45
CA THR A 186 -41.95 -19.50 -14.18
C THR A 186 -43.16 -19.47 -13.26
N GLY A 187 -44.00 -18.45 -13.46
CA GLY A 187 -45.39 -18.40 -13.00
C GLY A 187 -46.30 -18.41 -14.22
#